data_AF-A0A821MF04-F1
#
_entry.id   AF-A0A821MF04-F1
#
_cell.length_a   1.000
_cell.length_b   1.000
_cell.length_c   1.000
_cell.angle_alpha   90.00
_cell.angle_beta   90.00
_cell.angle_gamma   90.00
#
_symmetry.space_group_name_H-M   'P 1'
#
loop_
_entity.id
_entity.type
_entity.pdbx_description
1 polymer ?
#
loop_
_entity_poly.entity_id
_entity_poly.type
_entity_poly.pdbx_seq_one_letter_code
_entity_poly.pdbx_strand_id
1 'polypeptide(L)'
;MSQLVCATSNCKRIARALCHCCNRNICLLHLKEHNDAFLSQLNPCADEINSVDYRLVSIDAQVLLQEYHKQLEEWRKASYKTIDQIFEEKSKELERILIEKIDKQKIEINLVRDTITKLNEEAEASQLDVDLIKTKISRLNENLTNIEQISFKINTYPLIIDNNAVQIEEKKDLQTILSSPFKTIDFTDLGSPIIASNNKYLLLHQNSYLCLIDNEFKIFKKIPWHLKQIHDICWSSALDRFILTTETCGICYVHENSISLQDVECLTRQRFFSCSCSNTSLFLTTDTVGSSIIEFCLLPTIELSRQWQSPDTCTKDEYINRIRYSHGTLGLVIQNLTENTLKIELRCSKTLDRFWSIPLSSGLKLKQYEYCVFNDCQWLFIDRISSSILHITNDEKIKQTCNYNSKLCNVALFGTDILAVLTDKCIHFHKL
;
A
#
# COMPACT_ATOMS: atom_id res chain seq x y z
N MET A 1 -9.04 -60.82 -42.49
CA MET A 1 -8.92 -59.97 -41.28
C MET A 1 -7.52 -60.13 -40.74
N SER A 2 -6.70 -59.09 -40.78
CA SER A 2 -5.33 -59.10 -40.27
C SER A 2 -5.37 -59.28 -38.75
N GLN A 3 -4.78 -60.36 -38.23
CA GLN A 3 -4.62 -60.54 -36.79
C GLN A 3 -3.61 -59.50 -36.29
N LEU A 4 -4.08 -58.58 -35.45
CA LEU A 4 -3.22 -57.59 -34.81
C LEU A 4 -2.27 -58.29 -33.85
N VAL A 5 -0.97 -58.02 -33.97
CA VAL A 5 0.07 -58.56 -33.09
C VAL A 5 0.21 -57.63 -31.88
N CYS A 6 0.56 -58.19 -30.72
CA CYS A 6 0.83 -57.44 -29.50
C CYS A 6 1.92 -56.37 -29.75
N ALA A 7 1.66 -55.13 -29.34
CA ALA A 7 2.51 -53.98 -29.56
C ALA A 7 3.79 -53.93 -28.68
N THR A 8 3.91 -54.83 -27.71
CA THR A 8 5.11 -54.96 -26.86
C THR A 8 6.27 -55.58 -27.65
N SER A 9 7.47 -54.99 -27.54
CA SER A 9 8.68 -55.45 -28.22
C SER A 9 8.94 -56.95 -27.98
N ASN A 10 9.27 -57.67 -29.06
CA ASN A 10 9.52 -59.12 -29.06
C ASN A 10 8.32 -60.03 -28.73
N CYS A 11 7.09 -59.51 -28.64
CA CYS A 11 5.90 -60.33 -28.43
C CYS A 11 5.26 -60.78 -29.75
N LYS A 12 5.25 -62.08 -30.05
CA LYS A 12 4.60 -62.65 -31.25
C LYS A 12 3.13 -63.04 -31.02
N ARG A 13 2.56 -62.76 -29.85
CA ARG A 13 1.19 -63.16 -29.48
C ARG A 13 0.16 -62.26 -30.16
N ILE A 14 -0.99 -62.82 -30.49
CA ILE A 14 -2.13 -62.07 -31.03
C ILE A 14 -2.65 -61.10 -29.94
N ALA A 15 -2.83 -59.84 -30.30
CA ALA A 15 -3.46 -58.86 -29.43
C ALA A 15 -4.93 -59.24 -29.19
N ARG A 16 -5.35 -59.16 -27.93
CA ARG A 16 -6.70 -59.56 -27.50
C ARG A 16 -7.49 -58.41 -26.90
N ALA A 17 -6.82 -57.30 -26.57
CA ALA A 17 -7.43 -56.11 -26.03
C ALA A 17 -6.66 -54.86 -26.49
N LEU A 18 -7.36 -53.74 -26.63
CA LEU A 18 -6.78 -52.42 -26.74
C LEU A 18 -6.65 -51.85 -25.32
N CYS A 19 -5.43 -51.51 -24.89
CA CYS A 19 -5.28 -50.76 -23.65
C CYS A 19 -5.62 -49.29 -23.90
N HIS A 20 -6.68 -48.79 -23.28
CA HIS A 20 -7.09 -47.40 -23.42
C HIS A 20 -6.12 -46.41 -22.76
N CYS A 21 -5.34 -46.83 -21.76
CA CYS A 21 -4.38 -45.96 -21.08
C CYS A 21 -3.18 -45.58 -21.98
N CYS A 22 -2.72 -46.49 -22.84
CA CYS A 22 -1.56 -46.26 -23.71
C CYS A 22 -1.88 -46.35 -25.21
N ASN A 23 -3.15 -46.57 -25.56
CA ASN A 23 -3.68 -46.76 -26.92
C ASN A 23 -2.92 -47.81 -27.74
N ARG A 24 -2.54 -48.92 -27.10
CA ARG A 24 -1.76 -50.02 -27.70
C ARG A 24 -2.55 -51.33 -27.66
N ASN A 25 -2.52 -52.06 -28.77
CA ASN A 25 -3.08 -53.40 -28.88
C ASN A 25 -2.15 -54.40 -28.18
N ILE A 26 -2.62 -55.04 -27.10
CA ILE A 26 -1.81 -55.93 -26.26
C ILE A 26 -2.48 -57.29 -26.06
N CYS A 27 -1.67 -58.32 -25.86
CA CYS A 27 -2.16 -59.65 -25.50
C CYS A 27 -2.57 -59.69 -24.01
N LEU A 28 -3.38 -60.67 -23.60
CA LEU A 28 -3.88 -60.78 -22.23
C LEU A 28 -2.77 -60.83 -21.16
N LEU A 29 -1.62 -61.43 -21.47
CA LEU A 29 -0.49 -61.48 -20.54
C LEU A 29 0.09 -60.07 -20.30
N HIS A 30 0.43 -59.36 -21.37
CA HIS A 30 0.96 -58.00 -21.26
C HIS A 30 -0.09 -57.00 -20.74
N LEU A 31 -1.39 -57.23 -20.94
CA LEU A 31 -2.44 -56.43 -20.30
C LEU A 31 -2.43 -56.63 -18.79
N LYS A 32 -2.28 -57.88 -18.33
CA LYS A 32 -2.15 -58.20 -16.91
C LYS A 32 -0.88 -57.59 -16.31
N GLU A 33 0.27 -57.79 -16.95
CA GLU A 33 1.54 -57.18 -16.51
C GLU A 33 1.49 -55.65 -16.48
N HIS A 34 0.83 -55.04 -17.47
CA HIS A 34 0.61 -53.61 -17.50
C HIS A 34 -0.29 -53.15 -16.34
N ASN A 35 -1.39 -53.86 -16.08
CA ASN A 35 -2.27 -53.56 -14.94
C ASN A 35 -1.55 -53.75 -13.60
N ASP A 36 -0.75 -54.82 -13.47
CA ASP A 36 0.07 -55.09 -12.29
C ASP A 36 1.15 -54.01 -12.12
N ALA A 37 1.75 -53.50 -13.20
CA ALA A 37 2.68 -52.37 -13.17
C ALA A 37 1.98 -51.06 -12.73
N PHE A 38 0.76 -50.80 -13.20
CA PHE A 38 -0.03 -49.65 -12.75
C PHE A 38 -0.41 -49.78 -11.26
N LEU A 39 -0.88 -50.95 -10.81
CA LEU A 39 -1.17 -51.22 -9.40
C LEU A 39 0.10 -51.11 -8.53
N SER A 40 1.26 -51.53 -9.05
CA SER A 40 2.54 -51.37 -8.36
C SER A 40 2.97 -49.91 -8.19
N GLN A 41 2.48 -49.00 -9.05
CA GLN A 41 2.70 -47.55 -8.92
C GLN A 41 1.72 -46.90 -7.94
N LEU A 42 0.55 -47.49 -7.72
CA LEU A 42 -0.44 -46.97 -6.75
C LEU A 42 -0.03 -47.21 -5.30
N ASN A 43 0.70 -48.29 -5.00
CA ASN A 43 1.17 -48.58 -3.65
C ASN A 43 2.09 -47.46 -3.10
N PRO A 44 3.12 -46.97 -3.83
CA PRO A 44 3.89 -45.78 -3.45
C PRO A 44 3.03 -44.53 -3.21
N CYS A 45 1.98 -44.31 -4.00
CA CYS A 45 1.08 -43.18 -3.78
C CYS A 45 0.28 -43.31 -2.48
N ALA A 46 -0.12 -44.53 -2.11
CA ALA A 46 -0.77 -44.77 -0.81
C ALA A 46 0.20 -44.52 0.35
N ASP A 47 1.47 -44.92 0.21
CA ASP A 47 2.52 -44.64 1.19
C ASP A 47 2.81 -43.13 1.29
N GLU A 48 2.82 -42.40 0.18
CA GLU A 48 2.94 -40.94 0.16
C GLU A 48 1.76 -40.27 0.87
N ILE A 49 0.52 -40.72 0.61
CA ILE A 49 -0.67 -40.21 1.30
C ILE A 49 -0.58 -40.46 2.80
N ASN A 50 -0.21 -41.67 3.22
CA ASN A 50 -0.05 -41.99 4.64
C ASN A 50 1.06 -41.16 5.30
N SER A 51 2.14 -40.86 4.58
CA SER A 51 3.21 -39.97 5.03
C SER A 51 2.71 -38.53 5.20
N VAL A 52 1.93 -38.02 4.24
CA VAL A 52 1.31 -36.69 4.34
C VAL A 52 0.29 -36.62 5.47
N ASP A 53 -0.51 -37.67 5.66
CA ASP A 53 -1.50 -37.77 6.75
C ASP A 53 -0.81 -37.79 8.12
N TYR A 54 0.23 -38.59 8.28
CA TYR A 54 1.04 -38.60 9.51
C TYR A 54 1.65 -37.23 9.80
N ARG A 55 2.17 -36.54 8.77
CA ARG A 55 2.68 -35.18 8.89
C ARG A 55 1.58 -34.22 9.33
N LEU A 56 0.39 -34.30 8.75
CA LEU A 56 -0.75 -33.45 9.09
C LEU A 56 -1.16 -33.63 10.55
N VAL A 57 -1.26 -34.89 11.01
CA VAL A 57 -1.58 -35.23 12.40
C VAL A 57 -0.48 -34.76 13.37
N SER A 58 0.78 -34.74 12.94
CA SER A 58 1.91 -34.28 13.76
C SER A 58 2.02 -32.76 13.91
N ILE A 59 1.25 -31.97 13.14
CA ILE A 59 1.26 -30.51 13.27
C ILE A 59 0.48 -30.12 14.52
N ASP A 60 1.19 -29.67 15.54
CA ASP A 60 0.58 -29.06 16.72
C ASP A 60 0.28 -27.58 16.46
N ALA A 61 -0.99 -27.28 16.22
CA ALA A 61 -1.47 -25.92 16.01
C ALA A 61 -1.18 -25.00 17.21
N GLN A 62 -1.16 -25.52 18.45
CA GLN A 62 -0.87 -24.71 19.62
C GLN A 62 0.58 -24.25 19.60
N VAL A 63 1.52 -25.13 19.23
CA VAL A 63 2.94 -24.78 19.06
C VAL A 63 3.12 -23.74 17.96
N LEU A 64 2.43 -23.88 16.83
CA LEU A 64 2.46 -22.87 15.76
C LEU A 64 1.93 -21.50 16.22
N LEU A 65 0.91 -21.48 17.08
CA LEU A 65 0.27 -20.26 17.57
C LEU A 65 1.04 -19.56 18.70
N GLN A 66 1.96 -20.25 19.38
CA GLN A 66 2.67 -19.70 20.55
C GLN A 66 3.39 -18.39 20.25
N GLU A 67 4.14 -18.32 19.14
CA GLU A 67 4.90 -17.10 18.81
C GLU A 67 3.97 -15.95 18.39
N TYR A 68 2.87 -16.23 17.70
CA TYR A 68 1.89 -15.20 17.34
C TYR A 68 1.14 -14.66 18.56
N HIS A 69 0.78 -15.53 19.51
CA HIS A 69 0.21 -15.11 20.78
C HIS A 69 1.17 -14.23 21.58
N LYS A 70 2.46 -14.56 21.57
CA LYS A 70 3.49 -13.75 22.22
C LYS A 70 3.59 -12.34 21.60
N GLN A 71 3.52 -12.22 20.28
CA GLN A 71 3.49 -10.90 19.61
C GLN A 71 2.26 -10.07 20.00
N LEU A 72 1.08 -10.69 20.06
CA LEU A 72 -0.15 -10.03 20.54
C LEU A 72 -0.03 -9.58 22.00
N GLU A 73 0.59 -10.42 22.84
CA GLU A 73 0.83 -10.10 24.24
C GLU A 73 1.83 -8.94 24.42
N GLU A 74 2.87 -8.89 23.60
CA GLU A 74 3.82 -7.78 23.56
C GLU A 74 3.16 -6.48 23.12
N TRP A 75 2.34 -6.51 22.06
CA TRP A 75 1.53 -5.37 21.64
C TRP A 75 0.62 -4.87 22.77
N ARG A 76 -0.10 -5.79 23.44
CA ARG A 76 -0.96 -5.47 24.58
C ARG A 76 -0.19 -4.76 25.70
N LYS A 77 0.97 -5.29 26.08
CA LYS A 77 1.84 -4.68 27.12
C LYS A 77 2.34 -3.31 26.71
N ALA A 78 2.74 -3.14 25.46
CA ALA A 78 3.20 -1.85 24.94
C ALA A 78 2.08 -0.80 24.98
N SER A 79 0.86 -1.17 24.57
CA SER A 79 -0.30 -0.27 24.62
C SER A 79 -0.63 0.18 26.03
N TYR A 80 -0.64 -0.71 27.01
CA TYR A 80 -0.85 -0.33 28.42
C TYR A 80 0.21 0.63 28.92
N LYS A 81 1.48 0.39 28.59
CA LYS A 81 2.56 1.29 28.97
C LYS A 81 2.36 2.71 28.40
N THR A 82 1.88 2.83 27.16
CA THR A 82 1.57 4.16 26.58
C THR A 82 0.42 4.84 27.30
N ILE A 83 -0.62 4.10 27.68
CA ILE A 83 -1.74 4.64 28.47
C ILE A 83 -1.23 5.18 29.82
N ASP A 84 -0.42 4.40 30.52
CA ASP A 84 0.16 4.79 31.81
C ASP A 84 1.04 6.04 31.68
N GLN A 85 1.84 6.14 30.61
CA GLN A 85 2.65 7.33 30.33
C GLN A 85 1.82 8.59 30.16
N ILE A 86 0.73 8.53 29.37
CA ILE A 86 -0.17 9.67 29.18
C ILE A 86 -0.80 10.08 30.51
N PHE A 87 -1.23 9.11 31.32
CA PHE A 87 -1.79 9.37 32.64
C PHE A 87 -0.80 10.09 33.56
N GLU A 88 0.45 9.61 33.63
CA GLU A 88 1.51 10.22 34.44
C GLU A 88 1.87 11.63 33.97
N GLU A 89 1.97 11.84 32.65
CA GLU A 89 2.23 13.17 32.07
C GLU A 89 1.14 14.17 32.44
N LYS A 90 -0.14 13.77 32.31
CA LYS A 90 -1.27 14.65 32.68
C LYS A 90 -1.38 14.89 34.18
N SER A 91 -1.01 13.91 34.99
CA SER A 91 -0.95 14.06 36.44
C SER A 91 0.11 15.08 36.86
N LYS A 92 1.31 15.00 36.27
CA LYS A 92 2.38 15.98 36.50
C LYS A 92 2.02 17.38 35.98
N GLU A 93 1.30 17.47 34.86
CA GLU A 93 0.81 18.74 34.35
C GLU A 93 -0.13 19.43 35.35
N LEU A 94 -1.07 18.68 35.93
CA LEU A 94 -1.97 19.16 36.98
C LEU A 94 -1.21 19.62 38.23
N GLU A 95 -0.27 18.79 38.69
CA GLU A 95 0.55 19.09 39.87
C GLU A 95 1.34 20.38 39.67
N ARG A 96 1.99 20.55 38.52
CA ARG A 96 2.74 21.76 38.18
C ARG A 96 1.88 23.02 38.26
N ILE A 97 0.67 22.98 37.68
CA ILE A 97 -0.24 24.14 37.69
C ILE A 97 -0.60 24.56 39.14
N LEU A 98 -0.81 23.59 40.02
CA LEU A 98 -1.10 23.86 41.43
C LEU A 98 0.13 24.41 42.16
N ILE A 99 1.30 23.78 41.98
CA ILE A 99 2.55 24.21 42.61
C ILE A 99 2.91 25.64 42.20
N GLU A 100 2.84 25.98 40.91
CA GLU A 100 3.16 27.33 40.42
C GLU A 100 2.28 28.41 41.07
N LYS A 101 0.98 28.13 41.25
CA LYS A 101 0.05 29.05 41.94
C LYS A 101 0.37 29.20 43.42
N ILE A 102 0.68 28.10 44.10
CA ILE A 102 1.05 28.09 45.52
C ILE A 102 2.35 28.85 45.73
N ASP A 103 3.37 28.58 44.92
CA ASP A 103 4.69 29.20 45.06
C ASP A 103 4.64 30.70 44.79
N LYS A 104 3.80 31.15 43.85
CA LYS A 104 3.54 32.58 43.65
C LYS A 104 3.00 33.24 44.93
N GLN A 105 2.09 32.59 45.65
CA GLN A 105 1.59 33.14 46.92
C GLN A 105 2.65 33.12 48.02
N LYS A 106 3.51 32.08 48.08
CA LYS A 106 4.63 32.05 49.04
C LYS A 106 5.59 33.23 48.85
N ILE A 107 5.89 33.59 47.59
CA ILE A 107 6.74 34.75 47.28
C ILE A 107 6.09 36.04 47.79
N GLU A 108 4.81 36.26 47.50
CA GLU A 108 4.08 37.45 47.95
C GLU A 108 4.00 37.53 49.49
N ILE A 109 3.80 36.40 50.17
CA ILE A 109 3.84 36.32 51.64
C ILE A 109 5.21 36.75 52.17
N ASN A 110 6.30 36.28 51.55
CA ASN A 110 7.65 36.66 51.96
C ASN A 110 7.90 38.16 51.75
N LEU A 111 7.46 38.75 50.63
CA LEU A 111 7.57 40.20 50.40
C LEU A 111 6.82 41.03 51.44
N VAL A 112 5.62 40.59 51.84
CA VAL A 112 4.88 41.24 52.92
C VAL A 112 5.64 41.13 54.25
N ARG A 113 6.20 39.94 54.55
CA ARG A 113 7.01 39.72 55.75
C ARG A 113 8.25 40.62 55.78
N ASP A 114 8.97 40.73 54.67
CA ASP A 114 10.17 41.59 54.56
C ASP A 114 9.82 43.07 54.75
N THR A 115 8.69 43.50 54.20
CA THR A 115 8.18 44.87 54.41
C THR A 115 7.91 45.15 55.89
N ILE A 116 7.29 44.20 56.60
CA ILE A 116 7.03 44.30 58.04
C ILE A 116 8.35 44.36 58.82
N THR A 117 9.31 43.49 58.51
CA THR A 117 10.62 43.47 59.16
C THR A 117 11.33 44.82 59.01
N LYS A 118 11.36 45.37 57.80
CA LYS A 118 11.99 46.66 57.52
C LYS A 118 11.35 47.81 58.32
N LEU A 119 10.02 47.89 58.33
CA LEU A 119 9.31 48.92 59.10
C LEU A 119 9.56 48.79 60.61
N ASN A 120 9.72 47.57 61.12
CA ASN A 120 10.07 47.33 62.52
C ASN A 120 11.51 47.74 62.84
N GLU A 121 12.46 47.47 61.95
CA GLU A 121 13.87 47.85 62.10
C GLU A 121 14.08 49.37 62.07
N GLU A 122 13.35 50.06 61.19
CA GLU A 122 13.41 51.53 61.06
C GLU A 122 12.66 52.26 62.19
N ALA A 123 11.79 51.56 62.95
CA ALA A 123 10.96 52.09 64.04
C ALA A 123 10.07 53.30 63.65
N GLU A 124 9.84 53.51 62.34
CA GLU A 124 9.08 54.64 61.77
C GLU A 124 7.88 54.13 60.94
N ALA A 125 7.05 53.27 61.51
CA ALA A 125 5.82 52.81 60.84
C ALA A 125 4.70 53.88 60.94
N SER A 126 4.13 54.27 59.81
CA SER A 126 2.94 55.13 59.78
C SER A 126 1.65 54.31 59.75
N GLN A 127 0.52 54.93 60.07
CA GLN A 127 -0.80 54.28 59.93
C GLN A 127 -1.08 53.87 58.48
N LEU A 128 -0.57 54.62 57.50
CA LEU A 128 -0.70 54.31 56.08
C LEU A 128 0.02 53.00 55.71
N ASP A 129 1.18 52.73 56.31
CA ASP A 129 1.92 51.48 56.09
C ASP A 129 1.17 50.26 56.64
N VAL A 130 0.57 50.41 57.82
CA VAL A 130 -0.28 49.38 58.43
C VAL A 130 -1.49 49.08 57.55
N ASP A 131 -2.16 50.11 57.03
CA ASP A 131 -3.32 49.95 56.17
C ASP A 131 -2.96 49.31 54.81
N LEU A 132 -1.78 49.64 54.26
CA LEU A 132 -1.25 49.00 53.06
C LEU A 132 -0.97 47.50 53.30
N ILE A 133 -0.35 47.14 54.41
CA ILE A 133 -0.08 45.74 54.78
C ILE A 133 -1.37 44.96 54.98
N LYS A 134 -2.36 45.52 55.70
CA LYS A 134 -3.68 44.89 55.87
C LYS A 134 -4.38 44.63 54.54
N THR A 135 -4.26 45.57 53.60
CA THR A 135 -4.81 45.42 52.25
C THR A 135 -4.12 44.27 51.50
N LYS A 136 -2.78 44.19 51.57
CA LYS A 136 -2.01 43.08 50.96
C LYS A 136 -2.37 41.72 51.57
N ILE A 137 -2.52 41.63 52.89
CA ILE A 137 -2.93 40.41 53.60
C ILE A 137 -4.34 39.98 53.17
N SER A 138 -5.29 40.92 53.07
CA SER A 138 -6.66 40.60 52.65
C SER A 138 -6.68 40.03 51.23
N ARG A 139 -5.93 40.63 50.31
CA ARG A 139 -5.77 40.13 48.94
C ARG A 139 -5.08 38.75 48.88
N LEU A 140 -4.09 38.49 49.74
CA LEU A 140 -3.47 37.17 49.86
C LEU A 140 -4.48 36.11 50.32
N ASN A 141 -5.32 36.43 51.30
CA ASN A 141 -6.37 35.52 51.77
C ASN A 141 -7.38 35.21 50.66
N GLU A 142 -7.84 36.23 49.92
CA GLU A 142 -8.71 36.02 48.76
C GLU A 142 -8.07 35.10 47.71
N ASN A 143 -6.79 35.30 47.40
CA ASN A 143 -6.06 34.45 46.47
C ASN A 143 -5.91 33.01 46.97
N LEU A 144 -5.68 32.81 48.28
CA LEU A 144 -5.59 31.49 48.88
C LEU A 144 -6.94 30.76 48.81
N THR A 145 -8.03 31.44 49.18
CA THR A 145 -9.39 30.89 49.02
C THR A 145 -9.68 30.54 47.56
N ASN A 146 -9.25 31.38 46.61
CA ASN A 146 -9.38 31.09 45.19
C ASN A 146 -8.58 29.85 44.77
N ILE A 147 -7.41 29.58 45.38
CA ILE A 147 -6.60 28.38 45.10
C ILE A 147 -7.27 27.12 45.69
N GLU A 148 -7.77 27.20 46.92
CA GLU A 148 -8.48 26.09 47.59
C GLU A 148 -9.77 25.69 46.85
N GLN A 149 -10.37 26.63 46.13
CA GLN A 149 -11.59 26.41 45.34
C GLN A 149 -11.33 26.08 43.87
N ILE A 150 -10.06 25.90 43.44
CA ILE A 150 -9.76 25.51 42.06
C ILE A 150 -10.38 24.14 41.79
N SER A 151 -11.27 24.09 40.81
CA SER A 151 -11.77 22.86 40.23
C SER A 151 -11.22 22.72 38.81
N PHE A 152 -10.68 21.54 38.51
CA PHE A 152 -10.24 21.20 37.17
C PHE A 152 -11.36 20.45 36.45
N LYS A 153 -11.71 20.91 35.25
CA LYS A 153 -12.53 20.13 34.33
C LYS A 153 -11.63 19.23 33.51
N ILE A 154 -11.59 17.95 33.84
CA ILE A 154 -10.86 16.95 33.06
C ILE A 154 -11.83 16.38 32.01
N ASN A 155 -11.57 16.66 30.75
CA ASN A 155 -12.32 16.07 29.64
C ASN A 155 -11.61 14.78 29.22
N THR A 156 -12.19 13.63 29.57
CA THR A 156 -11.74 12.33 29.06
C THR A 156 -12.57 11.93 27.86
N TYR A 157 -11.91 11.32 26.88
CA TYR A 157 -12.57 10.75 25.71
C TYR A 157 -12.33 9.24 25.72
N PRO A 158 -13.29 8.43 25.26
CA PRO A 158 -13.08 7.00 25.14
C PRO A 158 -11.87 6.71 24.24
N LEU A 159 -11.00 5.80 24.68
CA LEU A 159 -9.96 5.27 23.82
C LEU A 159 -10.62 4.34 22.78
N ILE A 160 -10.67 4.79 21.53
CA ILE A 160 -11.18 3.98 20.42
C ILE A 160 -9.99 3.22 19.84
N ILE A 161 -9.94 1.92 20.11
CA ILE A 161 -9.02 1.01 19.42
C ILE A 161 -9.73 0.58 18.14
N ASP A 162 -9.19 0.99 17.00
CA ASP A 162 -9.68 0.57 15.69
C ASP A 162 -9.57 -0.96 15.56
N ASN A 163 -10.55 -1.61 14.94
CA ASN A 163 -10.48 -3.04 14.62
C ASN A 163 -9.27 -3.37 13.72
N ASN A 164 -8.75 -2.38 12.99
CA ASN A 164 -7.53 -2.48 12.19
C ASN A 164 -6.25 -2.23 13.00
N ALA A 165 -6.32 -2.01 14.31
CA ALA A 165 -5.13 -1.80 15.14
C ALA A 165 -4.22 -3.05 15.19
N VAL A 166 -4.80 -4.23 14.93
CA VAL A 166 -4.08 -5.50 14.76
C VAL A 166 -4.64 -6.21 13.54
N GLN A 167 -3.78 -6.53 12.58
CA GLN A 167 -4.14 -7.28 11.38
C GLN A 167 -3.46 -8.65 11.40
N ILE A 168 -4.21 -9.70 11.07
CA ILE A 168 -3.70 -11.06 10.95
C ILE A 168 -3.76 -11.44 9.47
N GLU A 169 -2.59 -11.52 8.84
CA GLU A 169 -2.46 -11.91 7.44
C GLU A 169 -1.75 -13.25 7.31
N GLU A 170 -2.25 -14.12 6.44
CA GLU A 170 -1.50 -15.30 6.01
C GLU A 170 -0.29 -14.82 5.18
N LYS A 171 0.91 -15.03 5.71
CA LYS A 171 2.13 -14.62 5.02
C LYS A 171 2.44 -15.60 3.89
N LYS A 172 1.83 -15.38 2.73
CA LYS A 172 2.29 -16.02 1.49
C LYS A 172 3.52 -15.29 0.97
N ASP A 173 4.53 -16.06 0.64
CA ASP A 173 5.75 -15.58 0.01
C ASP A 173 5.45 -15.12 -1.42
N LEU A 174 5.81 -13.87 -1.75
CA LEU A 174 5.46 -13.29 -3.04
C LEU A 174 6.15 -14.04 -4.19
N GLN A 175 7.38 -14.52 -3.97
CA GLN A 175 8.08 -15.35 -4.97
C GLN A 175 7.32 -16.65 -5.25
N THR A 176 6.74 -17.27 -4.23
CA THR A 176 5.89 -18.47 -4.39
C THR A 176 4.63 -18.15 -5.21
N ILE A 177 3.96 -17.03 -4.93
CA ILE A 177 2.80 -16.56 -5.71
C ILE A 177 3.16 -16.30 -7.18
N LEU A 178 4.31 -15.66 -7.42
CA LEU A 178 4.76 -15.27 -8.76
C LEU A 178 5.36 -16.42 -9.57
N SER A 179 5.64 -17.57 -8.94
CA SER A 179 6.31 -18.71 -9.58
C SER A 179 5.50 -19.36 -10.70
N SER A 180 4.16 -19.36 -10.57
CA SER A 180 3.27 -19.97 -11.55
C SER A 180 1.99 -19.14 -11.70
N PRO A 181 1.75 -18.52 -12.87
CA PRO A 181 0.46 -17.89 -13.13
C PRO A 181 -0.62 -18.96 -13.26
N PHE A 182 -1.77 -18.76 -12.63
CA PHE A 182 -2.90 -19.68 -12.77
C PHE A 182 -3.66 -19.45 -14.10
N LYS A 183 -3.50 -18.27 -14.71
CA LYS A 183 -4.07 -17.91 -16.01
C LYS A 183 -3.14 -16.98 -16.78
N THR A 184 -3.08 -17.17 -18.09
CA THR A 184 -2.34 -16.33 -19.02
C THR A 184 -3.26 -15.90 -20.17
N ILE A 185 -3.14 -14.64 -20.59
CA ILE A 185 -3.72 -14.13 -21.84
C ILE A 185 -2.59 -13.62 -22.71
N ASP A 186 -2.42 -14.21 -23.88
CA ASP A 186 -1.41 -13.80 -24.87
C ASP A 186 -1.90 -12.66 -25.76
N PHE A 187 -0.98 -11.80 -26.19
CA PHE A 187 -1.28 -10.77 -27.18
C PHE A 187 -0.21 -10.68 -28.25
N THR A 188 -0.63 -10.28 -29.44
CA THR A 188 0.26 -9.98 -30.56
C THR A 188 0.57 -8.49 -30.56
N ASP A 189 1.83 -8.17 -30.29
CA ASP A 189 2.45 -6.86 -30.41
C ASP A 189 1.92 -5.80 -29.44
N LEU A 190 2.77 -5.38 -28.50
CA LEU A 190 2.45 -4.38 -27.49
C LEU A 190 3.35 -3.16 -27.74
N GLY A 191 2.74 -2.02 -28.05
CA GLY A 191 3.41 -0.71 -28.08
C GLY A 191 3.92 -0.30 -26.70
N SER A 192 3.31 0.70 -26.07
CA SER A 192 3.57 1.04 -24.67
C SER A 192 2.41 0.52 -23.82
N PRO A 193 2.47 -0.75 -23.36
CA PRO A 193 1.33 -1.38 -22.74
C PRO A 193 1.18 -0.92 -21.29
N ILE A 194 -0.04 -0.49 -20.96
CA ILE A 194 -0.43 -0.05 -19.62
C ILE A 194 -1.73 -0.76 -19.28
N ILE A 195 -1.84 -1.14 -18.01
CA ILE A 195 -3.05 -1.72 -17.44
C ILE A 195 -3.53 -0.91 -16.24
N ALA A 196 -4.84 -0.85 -16.05
CA ALA A 196 -5.46 -0.35 -14.84
C ALA A 196 -6.73 -1.16 -14.56
N SER A 197 -7.10 -1.27 -13.29
CA SER A 197 -8.23 -2.08 -12.84
C SER A 197 -9.25 -1.22 -12.14
N ASN A 198 -10.53 -1.56 -12.30
CA ASN A 198 -11.62 -1.08 -11.47
C ASN A 198 -12.25 -2.19 -10.60
N ASN A 199 -11.51 -3.28 -10.38
CA ASN A 199 -11.92 -4.51 -9.68
C ASN A 199 -12.95 -5.39 -10.41
N LYS A 200 -13.65 -4.86 -11.41
CA LYS A 200 -14.60 -5.63 -12.23
C LYS A 200 -14.05 -5.92 -13.63
N TYR A 201 -13.29 -4.96 -14.16
CA TYR A 201 -12.62 -5.01 -15.43
C TYR A 201 -11.18 -4.55 -15.30
N LEU A 202 -10.30 -5.18 -16.06
CA LEU A 202 -8.94 -4.74 -16.31
C LEU A 202 -8.90 -4.06 -17.68
N LEU A 203 -8.61 -2.76 -17.71
CA LEU A 203 -8.40 -1.99 -18.93
C LEU A 203 -6.95 -2.17 -19.37
N LEU A 204 -6.75 -2.66 -20.60
CA LEU A 204 -5.47 -2.87 -21.25
C LEU A 204 -5.36 -1.98 -22.49
N HIS A 205 -4.25 -1.26 -22.61
CA HIS A 205 -3.89 -0.60 -23.87
C HIS A 205 -3.05 -1.54 -24.75
N GLN A 206 -3.59 -1.86 -25.94
CA GLN A 206 -2.95 -2.69 -26.96
C GLN A 206 -2.99 -1.98 -28.32
N ASN A 207 -1.90 -1.30 -28.67
CA ASN A 207 -1.72 -0.58 -29.94
C ASN A 207 -2.88 0.37 -30.26
N SER A 208 -3.69 0.05 -31.27
CA SER A 208 -4.83 0.85 -31.71
C SER A 208 -6.12 0.50 -30.99
N TYR A 209 -6.07 -0.20 -29.86
CA TYR A 209 -7.25 -0.59 -29.10
C TYR A 209 -7.04 -0.48 -27.59
N LEU A 210 -8.12 -0.12 -26.90
CA LEU A 210 -8.31 -0.34 -25.48
C LEU A 210 -9.19 -1.58 -25.29
N CYS A 211 -8.70 -2.55 -24.53
CA CYS A 211 -9.37 -3.82 -24.26
C CYS A 211 -9.85 -3.86 -22.80
N LEU A 212 -11.12 -4.17 -22.56
CA LEU A 212 -11.62 -4.50 -21.23
C LEU A 212 -11.62 -6.02 -21.07
N ILE A 213 -10.92 -6.49 -20.05
CA ILE A 213 -10.87 -7.90 -19.64
C ILE A 213 -11.75 -8.06 -18.41
N ASP A 214 -12.63 -9.06 -18.41
CA ASP A 214 -13.53 -9.35 -17.29
C ASP A 214 -12.93 -10.32 -16.26
N ASN A 215 -13.69 -10.61 -15.20
CA ASN A 215 -13.32 -11.55 -14.14
C ASN A 215 -13.24 -13.02 -14.61
N GLU A 216 -13.71 -13.34 -15.83
CA GLU A 216 -13.49 -14.64 -16.46
C GLU A 216 -12.18 -14.68 -17.27
N PHE A 217 -11.38 -13.61 -17.21
CA PHE A 217 -10.14 -13.44 -17.96
C PHE A 217 -10.36 -13.50 -19.47
N LYS A 218 -11.49 -12.98 -19.93
CA LYS A 218 -11.82 -12.85 -21.36
C LYS A 218 -11.87 -11.39 -21.75
N ILE A 219 -11.47 -11.10 -22.98
CA ILE A 219 -11.66 -9.76 -23.55
C ILE A 219 -13.16 -9.58 -23.79
N PHE A 220 -13.80 -8.85 -22.88
CA PHE A 220 -15.21 -8.50 -22.93
C PHE A 220 -15.49 -7.49 -24.05
N LYS A 221 -14.59 -6.51 -24.24
CA LYS A 221 -14.80 -5.39 -25.16
C LYS A 221 -13.49 -4.84 -25.70
N LYS A 222 -13.51 -4.37 -26.96
CA LYS A 222 -12.41 -3.65 -27.61
C LYS A 222 -12.91 -2.30 -28.13
N ILE A 223 -12.17 -1.23 -27.83
CA ILE A 223 -12.49 0.14 -28.18
C ILE A 223 -11.35 0.66 -29.06
N PRO A 224 -11.61 1.12 -30.30
CA PRO A 224 -10.57 1.71 -31.13
C PRO A 224 -9.93 2.93 -30.46
N TRP A 225 -8.61 2.93 -30.38
CA TRP A 225 -7.78 4.01 -29.85
C TRP A 225 -6.98 4.63 -31.00
N HIS A 226 -7.33 5.87 -31.33
CA HIS A 226 -6.74 6.64 -32.42
C HIS A 226 -5.94 7.84 -31.93
N LEU A 227 -6.05 8.14 -30.64
CA LEU A 227 -5.21 9.14 -29.99
C LEU A 227 -3.79 8.57 -29.85
N LYS A 228 -2.79 9.45 -29.70
CA LYS A 228 -1.39 9.05 -29.55
C LYS A 228 -1.14 8.20 -28.29
N GLN A 229 0.12 7.98 -27.94
CA GLN A 229 0.54 7.21 -26.78
C GLN A 229 -0.15 7.67 -25.48
N ILE A 230 -0.60 6.68 -24.71
CA ILE A 230 -1.07 6.84 -23.33
C ILE A 230 0.15 6.79 -22.42
N HIS A 231 0.28 7.75 -21.50
CA HIS A 231 1.37 7.80 -20.53
C HIS A 231 1.03 7.03 -19.25
N ASP A 232 -0.22 7.11 -18.80
CA ASP A 232 -0.70 6.45 -17.58
C ASP A 232 -2.23 6.29 -17.56
N ILE A 233 -2.72 5.36 -16.74
CA ILE A 233 -4.15 5.10 -16.55
C ILE A 233 -4.43 4.88 -15.06
N CYS A 234 -5.52 5.47 -14.56
CA CYS A 234 -6.05 5.17 -13.23
C CYS A 234 -7.59 5.02 -13.28
N TRP A 235 -8.17 4.41 -12.25
CA TRP A 235 -9.62 4.27 -12.09
C TRP A 235 -10.12 5.20 -10.99
N SER A 236 -11.10 6.04 -11.31
CA SER A 236 -11.81 6.87 -10.33
C SER A 236 -13.15 6.26 -9.97
N SER A 237 -13.27 5.74 -8.75
CA SER A 237 -14.55 5.26 -8.20
C SER A 237 -15.57 6.38 -8.02
N ALA A 238 -15.11 7.62 -7.81
CA ALA A 238 -16.00 8.77 -7.64
C ALA A 238 -16.69 9.18 -8.96
N LEU A 239 -15.98 9.02 -10.09
CA LEU A 239 -16.51 9.33 -11.41
C LEU A 239 -17.04 8.10 -12.16
N ASP A 240 -16.80 6.90 -11.63
CA ASP A 240 -17.08 5.60 -12.25
C ASP A 240 -16.44 5.44 -13.65
N ARG A 241 -15.20 5.93 -13.79
CA ARG A 241 -14.49 5.99 -15.09
C ARG A 241 -12.99 5.76 -14.95
N PHE A 242 -12.41 5.18 -16.00
CA PHE A 242 -10.97 5.21 -16.20
C PHE A 242 -10.55 6.60 -16.69
N ILE A 243 -9.45 7.10 -16.13
CA ILE A 243 -8.81 8.38 -16.47
C ILE A 243 -7.47 8.04 -17.11
N LEU A 244 -7.25 8.54 -18.32
CA LEU A 244 -6.07 8.28 -19.12
C LEU A 244 -5.30 9.59 -19.33
N THR A 245 -4.00 9.59 -19.08
CA THR A 245 -3.12 10.69 -19.51
C THR A 245 -2.56 10.39 -20.89
N THR A 246 -2.59 11.36 -21.79
CA THR A 246 -2.13 11.18 -23.18
C THR A 246 -1.23 12.32 -23.63
N GLU A 247 -0.39 12.05 -24.63
CA GLU A 247 0.51 13.05 -25.22
C GLU A 247 -0.23 14.25 -25.86
N THR A 248 -1.51 14.09 -26.23
CA THR A 248 -2.24 15.04 -27.10
C THR A 248 -3.45 15.71 -26.45
N CYS A 249 -4.31 14.95 -25.76
CA CYS A 249 -5.53 15.48 -25.12
C CYS A 249 -5.29 15.93 -23.67
N GLY A 250 -4.12 15.66 -23.09
CA GLY A 250 -3.87 15.81 -21.66
C GLY A 250 -4.55 14.71 -20.85
N ILE A 251 -5.89 14.72 -20.79
CA ILE A 251 -6.70 13.74 -20.05
C ILE A 251 -7.90 13.29 -20.87
N CYS A 252 -8.15 11.98 -20.90
CA CYS A 252 -9.28 11.38 -21.60
C CYS A 252 -10.01 10.38 -20.66
N TYR A 253 -11.34 10.21 -20.81
CA TYR A 253 -12.14 9.31 -19.96
C TYR A 253 -12.70 8.12 -20.72
N VAL A 254 -12.72 6.97 -20.07
CA VAL A 254 -13.33 5.75 -20.60
C VAL A 254 -14.30 5.19 -19.56
N HIS A 255 -15.57 5.09 -19.95
CA HIS A 255 -16.61 4.45 -19.15
C HIS A 255 -16.67 2.96 -19.48
N GLU A 256 -16.96 2.11 -18.48
CA GLU A 256 -17.23 0.69 -18.73
C GLU A 256 -18.38 0.45 -19.73
N ASN A 257 -19.48 1.22 -19.63
CA ASN A 257 -20.72 0.95 -20.35
C ASN A 257 -20.83 1.71 -21.68
N SER A 258 -20.41 2.98 -21.75
CA SER A 258 -20.45 3.75 -23.00
C SER A 258 -19.21 3.48 -23.87
N ILE A 259 -19.43 3.19 -25.16
CA ILE A 259 -18.38 2.96 -26.17
C ILE A 259 -17.71 4.30 -26.60
N SER A 260 -18.26 5.43 -26.16
CA SER A 260 -17.77 6.74 -26.54
C SER A 260 -16.56 7.13 -25.70
N LEU A 261 -15.42 7.35 -26.36
CA LEU A 261 -14.41 8.29 -25.87
C LEU A 261 -15.12 9.65 -25.74
N GLN A 262 -15.42 10.04 -24.51
CA GLN A 262 -15.79 11.43 -24.25
C GLN A 262 -14.47 12.16 -24.06
N ASP A 263 -14.10 12.96 -25.06
CA ASP A 263 -13.07 13.96 -24.90
C ASP A 263 -13.55 14.88 -23.78
N VAL A 264 -12.83 14.90 -22.66
CA VAL A 264 -12.99 16.00 -21.73
C VAL A 264 -12.13 17.14 -22.25
N GLU A 265 -12.72 18.32 -22.26
CA GLU A 265 -12.02 19.58 -22.47
C GLU A 265 -10.69 19.54 -21.73
N CYS A 266 -9.58 19.77 -22.43
CA CYS A 266 -8.29 19.92 -21.80
C CYS A 266 -8.43 20.90 -20.63
N LEU A 267 -8.47 20.38 -19.38
CA LEU A 267 -8.61 21.20 -18.17
C LEU A 267 -7.56 22.31 -18.15
N THR A 268 -6.40 22.03 -18.76
CA THR A 268 -5.34 22.99 -19.09
C THR A 268 -4.65 22.57 -20.38
N ARG A 269 -3.94 23.48 -21.08
CA ARG A 269 -3.03 23.12 -22.20
C ARG A 269 -1.76 22.38 -21.75
N GLN A 270 -1.73 21.90 -20.50
CA GLN A 270 -0.55 21.33 -19.87
C GLN A 270 -0.46 19.84 -20.17
N ARG A 271 0.77 19.36 -20.36
CA ARG A 271 1.04 17.94 -20.55
C ARG A 271 1.25 17.26 -19.20
N PHE A 272 0.56 16.15 -19.00
CA PHE A 272 0.65 15.32 -17.81
C PHE A 272 1.30 13.98 -18.12
N PHE A 273 2.13 13.50 -17.21
CA PHE A 273 2.85 12.24 -17.40
C PHE A 273 2.20 11.09 -16.63
N SER A 274 1.86 11.28 -15.36
CA SER A 274 1.28 10.23 -14.53
C SER A 274 0.06 10.74 -13.77
N CYS A 275 -0.87 9.83 -13.46
CA CYS A 275 -2.11 10.13 -12.77
C CYS A 275 -2.46 9.08 -11.71
N SER A 276 -3.12 9.53 -10.65
CA SER A 276 -3.76 8.65 -9.67
C SER A 276 -4.85 9.40 -8.94
N CYS A 277 -5.78 8.68 -8.31
CA CYS A 277 -6.91 9.31 -7.64
C CYS A 277 -7.23 8.66 -6.31
N SER A 278 -7.76 9.49 -5.41
CA SER A 278 -8.51 9.08 -4.24
C SER A 278 -10.02 9.07 -4.57
N ASN A 279 -10.85 8.87 -3.56
CA ASN A 279 -12.30 9.03 -3.70
C ASN A 279 -12.74 10.49 -3.87
N THR A 280 -11.86 11.46 -3.64
CA THR A 280 -12.22 12.89 -3.67
C THR A 280 -11.35 13.71 -4.61
N SER A 281 -10.14 13.23 -4.91
CA SER A 281 -9.11 14.02 -5.59
C SER A 281 -8.44 13.24 -6.71
N LEU A 282 -8.12 13.92 -7.81
CA LEU A 282 -7.24 13.46 -8.87
C LEU A 282 -5.89 14.16 -8.74
N PHE A 283 -4.82 13.38 -8.68
CA PHE A 283 -3.44 13.85 -8.64
C PHE A 283 -2.77 13.61 -9.98
N LEU A 284 -2.15 14.65 -10.54
CA LEU A 284 -1.46 14.61 -11.82
C LEU A 284 -0.02 15.11 -11.67
N THR A 285 0.92 14.49 -12.38
CA THR A 285 2.29 15.00 -12.51
C THR A 285 2.52 15.66 -13.86
N THR A 286 3.24 16.77 -13.89
CA THR A 286 3.56 17.46 -15.15
C THR A 286 4.70 16.77 -15.89
N ASP A 287 4.62 16.75 -17.23
CA ASP A 287 5.64 16.17 -18.11
C ASP A 287 6.81 17.14 -18.35
N THR A 288 7.50 17.52 -17.26
CA THR A 288 8.66 18.43 -17.30
C THR A 288 9.64 18.11 -16.18
N VAL A 289 10.94 18.40 -16.37
CA VAL A 289 11.93 18.39 -15.27
C VAL A 289 11.54 19.47 -14.24
N GLY A 290 11.74 19.20 -12.95
CA GLY A 290 11.11 19.94 -11.85
C GLY A 290 9.61 19.67 -11.80
N SER A 291 9.20 18.41 -11.99
CA SER A 291 7.79 18.05 -12.15
C SER A 291 6.93 18.54 -10.99
N SER A 292 5.78 19.09 -11.33
CA SER A 292 4.77 19.55 -10.38
C SER A 292 3.76 18.46 -10.08
N ILE A 293 3.11 18.53 -8.91
CA ILE A 293 1.96 17.70 -8.56
C ILE A 293 0.75 18.62 -8.47
N ILE A 294 -0.30 18.30 -9.22
CA ILE A 294 -1.53 19.08 -9.28
C ILE A 294 -2.69 18.22 -8.77
N GLU A 295 -3.40 18.72 -7.77
CA GLU A 295 -4.57 18.09 -7.16
C GLU A 295 -5.84 18.79 -7.68
N PHE A 296 -6.74 18.00 -8.27
CA PHE A 296 -8.09 18.42 -8.64
C PHE A 296 -9.11 17.76 -7.72
N CYS A 297 -10.11 18.51 -7.24
CA CYS A 297 -11.31 17.90 -6.68
C CYS A 297 -12.08 17.20 -7.79
N LEU A 298 -12.64 16.01 -7.52
CA LEU A 298 -13.39 15.23 -8.52
C LEU A 298 -14.88 15.60 -8.59
N LEU A 299 -15.47 15.96 -7.45
CA LEU A 299 -16.90 16.23 -7.31
C LEU A 299 -17.13 17.52 -6.50
N PRO A 300 -18.21 18.28 -6.78
CA PRO A 300 -19.24 18.03 -7.80
C PRO A 300 -18.79 18.35 -9.23
N THR A 301 -17.77 19.18 -9.38
CA THR A 301 -17.12 19.57 -10.63
C THR A 301 -15.62 19.36 -10.51
N ILE A 302 -14.95 19.09 -11.65
CA ILE A 302 -13.51 18.91 -11.65
C ILE A 302 -12.83 20.26 -11.59
N GLU A 303 -12.31 20.61 -10.43
CA GLU A 303 -11.73 21.93 -10.17
C GLU A 303 -10.35 21.80 -9.56
N LEU A 304 -9.45 22.71 -9.94
CA LEU A 304 -8.12 22.80 -9.35
C LEU A 304 -8.25 23.09 -7.86
N SER A 305 -7.78 22.16 -7.04
CA SER A 305 -7.75 22.30 -5.59
C SER A 305 -6.42 22.90 -5.15
N ARG A 306 -5.32 22.25 -5.52
CA ARG A 306 -3.95 22.63 -5.12
C ARG A 306 -2.94 22.28 -6.18
N GLN A 307 -1.82 22.99 -6.15
CA GLN A 307 -0.67 22.74 -7.02
C GLN A 307 0.61 22.93 -6.20
N TRP A 308 1.43 21.88 -6.18
CA TRP A 308 2.77 21.92 -5.61
C TRP A 308 3.79 21.99 -6.74
N GLN A 309 4.84 22.80 -6.53
CA GLN A 309 5.89 23.05 -7.51
C GLN A 309 7.24 22.56 -6.97
N SER A 310 8.23 22.46 -7.85
CA SER A 310 9.63 22.33 -7.42
C SER A 310 10.05 23.59 -6.61
N PRO A 311 10.75 23.45 -5.47
CA PRO A 311 11.40 22.24 -4.94
C PRO A 311 10.54 21.38 -4.00
N ASP A 312 9.31 21.78 -3.70
CA ASP A 312 8.45 21.06 -2.75
C ASP A 312 8.12 19.65 -3.24
N THR A 313 7.90 19.48 -4.55
CA THR A 313 7.60 18.18 -5.18
C THR A 313 8.87 17.37 -5.42
N CYS A 314 9.82 17.92 -6.17
CA CYS A 314 11.13 17.35 -6.45
C CYS A 314 12.11 18.48 -6.77
N THR A 315 13.41 18.18 -6.80
CA THR A 315 14.40 19.19 -7.19
C THR A 315 14.26 19.60 -8.66
N LYS A 316 14.91 20.69 -9.07
CA LYS A 316 14.81 21.23 -10.44
C LYS A 316 15.41 20.32 -11.51
N ASP A 317 16.29 19.40 -11.11
CA ASP A 317 16.94 18.40 -11.97
C ASP A 317 16.25 17.04 -11.90
N GLU A 318 15.19 16.94 -11.09
CA GLU A 318 14.42 15.73 -10.89
C GLU A 318 13.12 15.72 -11.71
N TYR A 319 12.69 14.53 -12.08
CA TYR A 319 11.47 14.26 -12.83
C TYR A 319 10.63 13.20 -12.11
N ILE A 320 9.34 13.45 -11.94
CA ILE A 320 8.42 12.49 -11.31
C ILE A 320 7.85 11.58 -12.40
N ASN A 321 8.43 10.39 -12.51
CA ASN A 321 8.02 9.39 -13.50
C ASN A 321 6.60 8.86 -13.24
N ARG A 322 6.18 8.84 -11.98
CA ARG A 322 5.03 8.04 -11.56
C ARG A 322 4.44 8.56 -10.25
N ILE A 323 3.10 8.66 -10.19
CA ILE A 323 2.29 8.97 -8.99
C ILE A 323 1.17 7.93 -8.73
N ARG A 324 1.01 7.49 -7.47
CA ARG A 324 -0.05 6.58 -7.02
C ARG A 324 -0.50 6.96 -5.62
N TYR A 325 -1.80 7.06 -5.45
CA TYR A 325 -2.45 7.33 -4.19
C TYR A 325 -2.81 6.03 -3.48
N SER A 326 -2.61 5.99 -2.16
CA SER A 326 -3.11 4.93 -1.29
C SER A 326 -3.32 5.47 0.12
N HIS A 327 -4.51 5.32 0.68
CA HIS A 327 -4.81 5.58 2.10
C HIS A 327 -4.22 6.89 2.66
N GLY A 328 -4.36 8.00 1.93
CA GLY A 328 -3.86 9.31 2.35
C GLY A 328 -2.37 9.56 2.06
N THR A 329 -1.69 8.64 1.38
CA THR A 329 -0.29 8.75 0.98
C THR A 329 -0.15 8.79 -0.55
N LEU A 330 0.95 9.38 -1.02
CA LEU A 330 1.37 9.40 -2.42
C LEU A 330 2.72 8.69 -2.52
N GLY A 331 2.75 7.56 -3.23
CA GLY A 331 3.98 6.92 -3.67
C GLY A 331 4.48 7.59 -4.94
N LEU A 332 5.74 8.01 -4.96
CA LEU A 332 6.38 8.72 -6.05
C LEU A 332 7.62 7.98 -6.53
N VAL A 333 7.81 7.91 -7.84
CA VAL A 333 9.09 7.49 -8.44
C VAL A 333 9.76 8.71 -9.03
N ILE A 334 10.89 9.09 -8.45
CA ILE A 334 11.60 10.33 -8.79
C ILE A 334 12.95 9.97 -9.40
N GLN A 335 13.24 10.52 -10.58
CA GLN A 335 14.49 10.36 -11.28
C GLN A 335 15.26 11.68 -11.29
N ASN A 336 16.52 11.66 -10.87
CA ASN A 336 17.43 12.78 -11.11
C ASN A 336 18.13 12.56 -12.45
N LEU A 337 17.94 13.47 -13.40
CA LEU A 337 18.50 13.33 -14.75
C LEU A 337 20.00 13.66 -14.80
N THR A 338 20.46 14.55 -13.91
CA THR A 338 21.86 15.01 -13.84
C THR A 338 22.75 13.98 -13.16
N GLU A 339 22.32 13.48 -12.01
CA GLU A 339 23.05 12.46 -11.25
C GLU A 339 22.77 11.04 -11.76
N ASN A 340 21.76 10.89 -12.62
CA ASN A 340 21.25 9.61 -13.10
C ASN A 340 20.92 8.64 -11.93
N THR A 341 20.33 9.20 -10.88
CA THR A 341 19.84 8.47 -9.71
C THR A 341 18.32 8.31 -9.79
N LEU A 342 17.81 7.31 -9.12
CA LEU A 342 16.38 7.10 -8.99
C LEU A 342 16.05 6.72 -7.55
N LYS A 343 14.96 7.26 -7.04
CA LYS A 343 14.46 7.02 -5.70
C LYS A 343 12.95 6.82 -5.71
N ILE A 344 12.48 6.05 -4.74
CA ILE A 344 11.06 5.93 -4.42
C ILE A 344 10.83 6.71 -3.15
N GLU A 345 9.81 7.57 -3.14
CA GLU A 345 9.43 8.30 -1.95
C GLU A 345 7.96 8.05 -1.62
N LEU A 346 7.66 7.98 -0.32
CA LEU A 346 6.30 8.01 0.18
C LEU A 346 6.04 9.32 0.89
N ARG A 347 4.97 10.01 0.51
CA ARG A 347 4.64 11.33 1.03
C ARG A 347 3.20 11.42 1.49
N CYS A 348 2.92 12.33 2.41
CA CYS A 348 1.55 12.68 2.79
C CYS A 348 0.83 13.31 1.60
N SER A 349 -0.35 12.82 1.24
CA SER A 349 -1.14 13.40 0.11
C SER A 349 -1.63 14.82 0.38
N LYS A 350 -1.75 15.22 1.66
CA LYS A 350 -2.29 16.53 2.04
C LYS A 350 -1.22 17.61 2.17
N THR A 351 -0.03 17.25 2.65
CA THR A 351 1.06 18.21 2.96
C THR A 351 2.29 18.03 2.09
N LEU A 352 2.41 16.90 1.37
CA LEU A 352 3.63 16.43 0.72
C LEU A 352 4.84 16.21 1.65
N ASP A 353 4.63 16.19 2.96
CA ASP A 353 5.68 15.79 3.90
C ASP A 353 6.14 14.38 3.59
N ARG A 354 7.47 14.21 3.51
CA ARG A 354 8.07 12.93 3.18
C ARG A 354 8.12 12.02 4.40
N PHE A 355 7.53 10.84 4.28
CA PHE A 355 7.66 9.79 5.29
C PHE A 355 8.98 9.05 5.15
N TRP A 356 9.35 8.65 3.93
CA TRP A 356 10.59 7.93 3.66
C TRP A 356 11.07 8.07 2.21
N SER A 357 12.34 7.68 1.95
CA SER A 357 12.98 7.75 0.63
C SER A 357 13.98 6.61 0.44
N ILE A 358 13.67 5.70 -0.47
CA ILE A 358 14.55 4.57 -0.81
C ILE A 358 15.30 4.87 -2.10
N PRO A 359 16.63 5.03 -2.08
CA PRO A 359 17.42 5.11 -3.31
C PRO A 359 17.48 3.74 -3.98
N LEU A 360 17.34 3.71 -5.30
CA LEU A 360 17.47 2.49 -6.11
C LEU A 360 18.80 2.48 -6.86
N SER A 361 19.51 1.36 -6.80
CA SER A 361 20.87 1.21 -7.33
C SER A 361 20.98 1.58 -8.81
N SER A 362 22.00 2.39 -9.11
CA SER A 362 22.27 3.06 -10.37
C SER A 362 22.68 2.09 -11.50
N GLY A 363 21.95 2.16 -12.61
CA GLY A 363 22.22 1.46 -13.87
C GLY A 363 21.34 2.09 -14.97
N LEU A 364 21.97 2.90 -15.82
CA LEU A 364 21.43 3.83 -16.82
C LEU A 364 20.24 3.39 -17.72
N LYS A 365 19.54 4.44 -18.19
CA LYS A 365 18.50 4.61 -19.25
C LYS A 365 17.04 4.48 -18.80
N LEU A 366 16.35 5.64 -18.79
CA LEU A 366 14.89 5.84 -18.73
C LEU A 366 14.15 4.62 -18.17
N LYS A 367 14.43 4.34 -16.90
CA LYS A 367 13.88 3.17 -16.24
C LYS A 367 12.39 3.43 -16.07
N GLN A 368 11.59 2.79 -16.92
CA GLN A 368 10.13 2.81 -16.84
C GLN A 368 9.72 1.93 -15.67
N TYR A 369 9.90 2.45 -14.47
CA TYR A 369 9.42 1.78 -13.28
C TYR A 369 7.91 1.94 -13.20
N GLU A 370 7.21 0.82 -13.08
CA GLU A 370 5.79 0.80 -12.75
C GLU A 370 5.63 0.33 -11.32
N TYR A 371 4.47 0.61 -10.75
CA TYR A 371 4.21 0.31 -9.37
C TYR A 371 2.72 0.25 -9.09
N CYS A 372 2.37 -0.57 -8.13
CA CYS A 372 1.02 -0.81 -7.70
C CYS A 372 0.97 -0.84 -6.19
N VAL A 373 -0.13 -0.35 -5.64
CA VAL A 373 -0.47 -0.54 -4.24
C VAL A 373 -0.76 -2.02 -4.04
N PHE A 374 -0.17 -2.60 -3.01
CA PHE A 374 -0.35 -4.00 -2.61
C PHE A 374 -0.79 -4.02 -1.16
N ASN A 375 -1.78 -4.84 -0.80
CA ASN A 375 -2.36 -5.05 0.55
C ASN A 375 -1.91 -4.08 1.67
N ASP A 376 -2.85 -3.29 2.19
CA ASP A 376 -2.68 -2.49 3.41
C ASP A 376 -1.40 -1.62 3.44
N CYS A 377 -1.31 -0.71 2.47
CA CYS A 377 -0.24 0.29 2.34
C CYS A 377 1.15 -0.29 2.02
N GLN A 378 1.23 -1.51 1.51
CA GLN A 378 2.45 -2.05 0.91
C GLN A 378 2.50 -1.67 -0.58
N TRP A 379 3.68 -1.84 -1.17
CA TRP A 379 3.95 -1.37 -2.53
C TRP A 379 4.69 -2.45 -3.30
N LEU A 380 4.23 -2.73 -4.51
CA LEU A 380 4.97 -3.51 -5.49
C LEU A 380 5.57 -2.55 -6.52
N PHE A 381 6.86 -2.72 -6.76
CA PHE A 381 7.60 -1.88 -7.69
C PHE A 381 8.32 -2.75 -8.70
N ILE A 382 8.10 -2.48 -9.98
CA ILE A 382 8.61 -3.27 -11.10
C ILE A 382 9.85 -2.61 -11.67
N ASP A 383 10.97 -3.31 -11.64
CA ASP A 383 12.12 -3.01 -12.48
C ASP A 383 12.02 -3.76 -13.81
N ARG A 384 11.67 -3.06 -14.89
CA ARG A 384 11.57 -3.63 -16.24
C ARG A 384 12.90 -4.14 -16.80
N ILE A 385 14.04 -3.63 -16.32
CA ILE A 385 15.36 -4.01 -16.83
C ILE A 385 15.80 -5.32 -16.20
N SER A 386 15.78 -5.38 -14.86
CA SER A 386 16.12 -6.61 -14.15
C SER A 386 14.99 -7.64 -14.17
N SER A 387 13.81 -7.27 -14.67
CA SER A 387 12.58 -8.08 -14.62
C SER A 387 12.30 -8.54 -13.19
N SER A 388 12.47 -7.64 -12.22
CA SER A 388 12.25 -7.92 -10.81
C SER A 388 11.10 -7.10 -10.24
N ILE A 389 10.46 -7.64 -9.21
CA ILE A 389 9.40 -6.99 -8.43
C ILE A 389 9.92 -6.80 -7.02
N LEU A 390 10.06 -5.56 -6.59
CA LEU A 390 10.38 -5.19 -5.22
C LEU A 390 9.08 -5.06 -4.42
N HIS A 391 9.02 -5.75 -3.29
CA HIS A 391 7.96 -5.62 -2.30
C HIS A 391 8.45 -4.73 -1.17
N ILE A 392 7.84 -3.55 -1.05
CA ILE A 392 8.20 -2.52 -0.08
C ILE A 392 7.07 -2.41 0.94
N THR A 393 7.41 -2.47 2.23
CA THR A 393 6.46 -2.26 3.32
C THR A 393 6.32 -0.78 3.65
N ASN A 394 5.28 -0.44 4.41
CA ASN A 394 5.00 0.94 4.78
C ASN A 394 6.11 1.57 5.68
N ASP A 395 6.92 0.74 6.35
CA ASP A 395 8.02 1.14 7.23
C ASP A 395 9.40 1.25 6.52
N GLU A 396 9.40 1.59 5.22
CA GLU A 396 10.63 1.80 4.41
C GLU A 396 11.47 0.54 4.15
N LYS A 397 11.01 -0.66 4.52
CA LYS A 397 11.78 -1.89 4.32
C LYS A 397 11.43 -2.56 2.99
N ILE A 398 12.47 -2.88 2.22
CA ILE A 398 12.33 -3.86 1.13
C ILE A 398 12.15 -5.22 1.80
N LYS A 399 10.90 -5.71 1.82
CA LYS A 399 10.53 -7.01 2.39
C LYS A 399 11.05 -8.16 1.54
N GLN A 400 10.99 -8.00 0.22
CA GLN A 400 11.41 -9.03 -0.72
C GLN A 400 11.73 -8.44 -2.10
N THR A 401 12.68 -9.05 -2.81
CA THR A 401 12.90 -8.84 -4.24
C THR A 401 12.62 -10.15 -4.95
N CYS A 402 11.66 -10.15 -5.86
CA CYS A 402 11.27 -11.32 -6.63
C CYS A 402 11.78 -11.19 -8.07
N ASN A 403 12.45 -12.21 -8.59
CA ASN A 403 12.82 -12.23 -10.01
C ASN A 403 11.67 -12.84 -10.82
N TYR A 404 11.40 -12.24 -11.97
CA TYR A 404 10.36 -12.67 -12.89
C TYR A 404 10.97 -13.14 -14.21
N ASN A 405 10.49 -14.27 -14.72
CA ASN A 405 11.10 -14.94 -15.87
C ASN A 405 10.90 -14.19 -17.20
N SER A 406 9.91 -13.30 -17.26
CA SER A 406 9.53 -12.56 -18.46
C SER A 406 9.78 -11.08 -18.27
N LYS A 407 10.02 -10.36 -19.37
CA LYS A 407 10.25 -8.91 -19.32
C LYS A 407 8.98 -8.21 -18.84
N LEU A 408 9.06 -7.64 -17.64
CA LEU A 408 7.94 -6.96 -17.03
C LEU A 408 7.65 -5.63 -17.73
N CYS A 409 6.37 -5.29 -17.81
CA CYS A 409 5.91 -4.01 -18.30
C CYS A 409 5.11 -3.29 -17.20
N ASN A 410 4.03 -3.87 -16.69
CA ASN A 410 3.16 -3.18 -15.74
C ASN A 410 2.53 -4.17 -14.76
N VAL A 411 2.00 -3.70 -13.63
CA VAL A 411 1.28 -4.53 -12.66
C VAL A 411 0.08 -3.79 -12.12
N ALA A 412 -1.03 -4.49 -11.97
CA ALA A 412 -2.22 -3.97 -11.31
C ALA A 412 -2.86 -5.06 -10.45
N LEU A 413 -3.44 -4.68 -9.31
CA LEU A 413 -4.39 -5.52 -8.60
C LEU A 413 -5.69 -5.60 -9.41
N PHE A 414 -6.19 -6.81 -9.61
CA PHE A 414 -7.45 -7.07 -10.29
C PHE A 414 -8.42 -7.74 -9.31
N GLY A 415 -9.38 -6.97 -8.80
CA GLY A 415 -10.19 -7.44 -7.68
C GLY A 415 -9.40 -7.42 -6.37
N THR A 416 -9.76 -8.29 -5.43
CA THR A 416 -9.17 -8.30 -4.08
C THR A 416 -8.03 -9.30 -3.92
N ASP A 417 -7.92 -10.30 -4.79
CA ASP A 417 -7.05 -11.46 -4.60
C ASP A 417 -6.26 -11.85 -5.85
N ILE A 418 -6.23 -11.01 -6.89
CA ILE A 418 -5.49 -11.30 -8.13
C ILE A 418 -4.52 -10.18 -8.45
N LEU A 419 -3.28 -10.57 -8.75
CA LEU A 419 -2.26 -9.69 -9.29
C LEU A 419 -2.13 -9.94 -10.80
N ALA A 420 -2.47 -8.93 -11.60
CA ALA A 420 -2.28 -8.94 -13.04
C ALA A 420 -0.89 -8.38 -13.36
N VAL A 421 0.00 -9.23 -13.86
CA VAL A 421 1.37 -8.89 -14.26
C VAL A 421 1.43 -8.84 -15.78
N LEU A 422 1.57 -7.63 -16.32
CA LEU A 422 1.74 -7.40 -17.75
C LEU A 422 3.22 -7.54 -18.12
N THR A 423 3.48 -8.39 -19.10
CA THR A 423 4.79 -8.61 -19.71
C THR A 423 4.83 -8.01 -21.13
N ASP A 424 5.95 -8.16 -21.81
CA ASP A 424 6.12 -7.80 -23.22
C ASP A 424 5.28 -8.64 -24.19
N LYS A 425 4.70 -9.77 -23.75
CA LYS A 425 3.97 -10.72 -24.63
C LYS A 425 2.57 -11.09 -24.14
N CYS A 426 2.33 -11.04 -22.84
CA CYS A 426 1.11 -11.58 -22.23
C CYS A 426 0.80 -10.90 -20.89
N ILE A 427 -0.42 -11.11 -20.38
CA ILE A 427 -0.75 -10.85 -18.98
C ILE A 427 -0.78 -12.19 -18.26
N HIS A 428 -0.02 -12.25 -17.17
CA HIS A 428 -0.04 -13.32 -16.20
C HIS A 428 -0.91 -12.92 -15.01
N PHE A 429 -1.84 -13.79 -14.62
CA PHE A 429 -2.66 -13.61 -13.43
C PHE A 429 -2.18 -14.55 -12.33
N HIS A 430 -1.86 -13.96 -11.18
CA HIS A 430 -1.42 -14.66 -9.98
C HIS A 430 -2.44 -14.49 -8.86
N LYS A 431 -2.72 -15.55 -8.12
CA LYS A 431 -3.66 -15.52 -6.99
C LYS A 431 -2.90 -15.20 -5.71
N LEU A 432 -3.34 -14.17 -4.99
CA LEU A 432 -2.76 -13.70 -3.74
C LEU A 432 -3.18 -14.55 -2.54
#